data_AF-A0A2V8CGX9-F1
#
_entry.id   AF-A0A2V8CGX9-F1
#
_cell.length_a   1.000
_cell.length_b   1.000
_cell.length_c   1.000
_cell.angle_alpha   90.00
_cell.angle_beta   90.00
_cell.angle_gamma   90.00
#
_symmetry.space_group_name_H-M   'P 1'
#
loop_
_entity.id
_entity.type
_entity.pdbx_description
1 polymer ?
#
loop_
_entity_poly.entity_id
_entity_poly.type
_entity_poly.pdbx_seq_one_letter_code
_entity_poly.pdbx_strand_id
1 'polypeptide(L)'
;LNPGIPRTLEGLILQMLEKDERLRPSAAEVEAALQRSLKPSRSAERLTLHDTGSASHSGERRRHPVGREKERAELRAAFDSTVAGHGMLLCVAGEPGIGKTTHVEDFLSELLADGQPCCIGRGQCSERLAGAEAYLPWLEALESLLQGECRESVARAMKLMAPTWYHWVVPLAAGNGPSAPAAADAPVLSPERMKRELCAFVQNVTQLRPLVLFF
;
A
#
# COMPACT_ATOMS: atom_id res chain seq x y z
N LEU A 1 23.89 -19.35 5.84
CA LEU A 1 24.20 -17.91 5.65
C LEU A 1 24.07 -17.59 4.17
N ASN A 2 23.37 -16.51 3.81
CA ASN A 2 23.03 -16.15 2.43
C ASN A 2 24.28 -15.65 1.68
N PRO A 3 24.71 -16.28 0.57
CA PRO A 3 25.94 -15.91 -0.16
C PRO A 3 25.86 -14.53 -0.84
N GLY A 4 24.69 -13.89 -0.88
CA GLY A 4 24.52 -12.53 -1.40
C GLY A 4 24.79 -11.41 -0.39
N ILE A 5 25.16 -11.72 0.85
CA ILE A 5 25.47 -10.73 1.89
C ILE A 5 26.94 -10.30 1.75
N PRO A 6 27.25 -8.99 1.65
CA PRO A 6 28.61 -8.51 1.72
C PRO A 6 29.28 -9.00 3.02
N ARG A 7 30.47 -9.58 2.94
CA ARG A 7 31.19 -10.15 4.10
C ARG A 7 31.35 -9.15 5.28
N THR A 8 31.34 -7.86 4.98
CA THR A 8 31.36 -6.79 5.99
C THR A 8 30.10 -6.75 6.85
N LEU A 9 28.93 -7.04 6.28
CA LEU A 9 27.66 -7.10 6.99
C LEU A 9 27.53 -8.38 7.81
N GLU A 10 28.04 -9.50 7.29
CA GLU A 10 28.09 -10.78 8.02
C GLU A 10 28.95 -10.66 9.29
N GLY A 11 30.13 -10.03 9.20
CA GLY A 11 30.98 -9.77 10.36
C GLY A 11 30.31 -8.87 11.40
N LEU A 12 29.61 -7.83 10.96
CA LEU A 12 28.87 -6.93 11.86
C LEU A 12 27.74 -7.66 12.59
N ILE A 13 26.99 -8.52 11.90
CA ILE A 13 25.90 -9.32 12.49
C ILE A 13 26.46 -10.26 13.56
N LEU A 14 27.56 -10.97 13.28
CA LEU A 14 28.19 -11.85 14.26
C LEU A 14 28.68 -11.08 15.49
N GLN A 15 29.23 -9.88 15.31
CA GLN A 15 29.66 -9.02 16.41
C GLN A 15 28.49 -8.49 17.25
N MET A 16 27.33 -8.24 16.64
CA MET A 16 26.11 -7.84 17.36
C MET A 16 25.51 -8.99 18.19
N LEU A 17 25.71 -10.23 17.75
CA LEU A 17 25.24 -11.45 18.41
C LEU A 17 26.19 -11.98 19.50
N GLU A 18 27.28 -11.26 19.79
CA GLU A 18 28.24 -11.67 20.80
C GLU A 18 27.58 -11.79 22.18
N LYS A 19 27.95 -12.85 22.91
CA LYS A 19 27.34 -13.18 24.21
C LYS A 19 27.80 -12.24 25.32
N ASP A 20 29.02 -11.72 25.20
CA ASP A 20 29.53 -10.70 26.10
C ASP A 20 29.06 -9.32 25.64
N GLU A 21 28.30 -8.62 26.49
CA GLU A 21 27.78 -7.28 26.22
C GLU A 21 28.87 -6.26 25.91
N ARG A 22 30.10 -6.45 26.43
CA ARG A 22 31.23 -5.53 26.25
C ARG A 22 31.89 -5.64 24.88
N LEU A 23 31.65 -6.75 24.20
CA LEU A 23 32.19 -7.03 22.87
C LEU A 23 31.20 -6.66 21.75
N ARG A 24 29.95 -6.37 22.13
CA ARG A 24 28.92 -5.88 21.22
C ARG A 24 29.24 -4.44 20.79
N PRO A 25 29.17 -4.11 19.49
CA PRO A 25 29.34 -2.74 19.04
C PRO A 25 28.22 -1.85 19.58
N SER A 26 28.56 -0.61 19.89
CA SER A 26 27.60 0.44 20.17
C SER A 26 26.75 0.77 18.94
N ALA A 27 25.60 1.40 19.16
CA ALA A 27 24.72 1.82 18.06
C ALA A 27 25.41 2.74 17.04
N ALA A 28 26.28 3.64 17.51
CA ALA A 28 27.06 4.54 16.66
C ALA A 28 28.07 3.79 15.77
N GLU A 29 28.68 2.72 16.28
CA GLU A 29 29.62 1.89 15.52
C GLU A 29 28.90 1.05 14.46
N VAL A 30 27.70 0.53 14.79
CA VAL A 30 26.84 -0.19 13.85
C VAL A 30 26.42 0.73 12.71
N GLU A 31 25.97 1.95 13.02
CA GLU A 31 25.59 2.95 12.02
C GLU A 31 26.77 3.29 11.08
N ALA A 32 27.96 3.55 11.64
CA ALA A 32 29.15 3.85 10.86
C ALA A 32 29.59 2.68 9.96
N ALA A 33 29.38 1.43 10.39
CA ALA A 33 29.71 0.23 9.61
C ALA A 33 28.70 -0.01 8.46
N LEU A 34 27.41 0.26 8.70
CA LEU A 34 26.37 0.21 7.67
C LEU A 34 26.58 1.27 6.61
N GLN A 35 26.86 2.52 7.00
CA GLN A 35 27.15 3.61 6.06
C GLN A 35 28.36 3.31 5.16
N ARG A 36 29.39 2.62 5.69
CA ARG A 36 30.54 2.17 4.89
C ARG A 36 30.18 1.06 3.90
N SER A 37 29.30 0.14 4.27
CA SER A 37 28.88 -0.98 3.42
C SER A 37 27.84 -0.59 2.37
N LEU A 38 27.08 0.48 2.62
CA LEU A 38 26.04 1.01 1.73
C LEU A 38 26.55 2.08 0.74
N LYS A 39 27.80 2.52 0.86
CA LYS A 39 28.38 3.44 -0.13
C LYS A 39 28.53 2.74 -1.49
N PRO A 40 27.89 3.25 -2.56
CA PRO A 40 28.07 2.71 -3.90
C PRO A 40 29.55 2.79 -4.29
N SER A 41 30.07 1.76 -4.94
CA SER A 41 31.36 1.85 -5.63
C SER A 41 31.34 3.08 -6.55
N ARG A 42 32.35 3.94 -6.43
CA ARG A 42 32.52 5.26 -7.08
C ARG A 42 32.58 5.25 -8.63
N SER A 43 32.17 4.17 -9.28
CA SER A 43 32.13 4.05 -10.73
C SER A 43 30.86 4.61 -11.38
N ALA A 44 29.86 5.04 -10.60
CA ALA A 44 28.59 5.57 -11.11
C ALA A 44 28.31 7.04 -10.74
N GLU A 45 29.25 7.77 -10.11
CA GLU A 45 29.13 9.19 -9.73
C GLU A 45 29.35 10.16 -10.91
N ARG A 46 28.76 9.87 -12.06
CA ARG A 46 28.77 10.85 -13.15
C ARG A 46 27.48 10.73 -13.94
N LEU A 47 26.39 11.21 -13.34
CA LEU A 47 25.35 12.03 -13.98
C LEU A 47 24.27 12.38 -12.93
N THR A 48 23.98 13.68 -12.87
CA THR A 48 22.82 14.35 -12.26
C THR A 48 22.74 14.43 -10.73
N LEU A 49 23.37 15.47 -10.18
CA LEU A 49 22.75 16.28 -9.14
C LEU A 49 21.58 17.06 -9.76
N HIS A 50 20.37 16.94 -9.21
CA HIS A 50 19.44 18.05 -8.97
C HIS A 50 18.31 17.61 -8.03
N ASP A 51 18.27 18.31 -6.89
CA ASP A 51 17.12 18.81 -6.15
C ASP A 51 16.23 17.90 -5.27
N THR A 52 16.24 18.32 -4.01
CA THR A 52 15.47 18.11 -2.79
C THR A 52 13.96 17.85 -2.92
N GLY A 53 13.47 16.82 -2.22
CA GLY A 53 12.11 16.82 -1.63
C GLY A 53 11.19 15.64 -2.01
N SER A 54 10.92 14.79 -1.01
CA SER A 54 9.95 13.67 -0.98
C SER A 54 10.45 12.33 -1.53
N ALA A 55 10.66 11.40 -0.59
CA ALA A 55 11.21 10.08 -0.77
C ALA A 55 10.30 9.17 -1.61
N SER A 56 10.52 9.18 -2.92
CA SER A 56 10.13 8.09 -3.82
C SER A 56 10.95 6.84 -3.46
N HIS A 57 10.26 5.77 -3.09
CA HIS A 57 10.80 4.42 -2.84
C HIS A 57 11.87 4.05 -3.88
N SER A 58 13.13 4.14 -3.44
CA SER A 58 14.28 3.57 -4.12
C SER A 58 14.00 2.10 -4.40
N GLY A 59 14.10 1.69 -5.66
CA GLY A 59 13.83 0.33 -6.14
C GLY A 59 14.34 -0.74 -5.18
N GLU A 60 13.43 -1.22 -4.34
CA GLU A 60 13.63 -2.46 -3.61
C GLU A 60 13.76 -3.53 -4.68
N ARG A 61 14.87 -4.28 -4.62
CA ARG A 61 14.93 -5.57 -5.29
C ARG A 61 13.75 -6.39 -4.77
N ARG A 62 12.63 -6.36 -5.50
CA ARG A 62 11.40 -7.10 -5.19
C ARG A 62 11.81 -8.53 -4.95
N ARG A 63 11.77 -8.94 -3.68
CA ARG A 63 11.96 -10.32 -3.32
C ARG A 63 10.68 -11.02 -3.76
N HIS A 64 10.67 -11.54 -4.98
CA HIS A 64 9.57 -12.41 -5.39
C HIS A 64 9.43 -13.52 -4.34
N PRO A 65 8.29 -13.64 -3.66
CA PRO A 65 8.07 -14.72 -2.73
C PRO A 65 8.10 -16.04 -3.52
N VAL A 66 9.21 -16.78 -3.39
CA VAL A 66 9.39 -18.10 -4.02
C VAL A 66 8.50 -19.11 -3.30
N GLY A 67 7.77 -19.96 -4.03
CA GLY A 67 6.93 -21.01 -3.45
C GLY A 67 5.48 -20.60 -3.15
N ARG A 68 4.96 -19.56 -3.81
CA ARG A 68 3.55 -19.11 -3.71
C ARG A 68 2.83 -19.06 -5.05
N GLU A 69 3.21 -19.94 -5.96
CA GLU A 69 2.66 -20.00 -7.31
C GLU A 69 1.17 -20.33 -7.28
N LYS A 70 0.74 -21.16 -6.32
CA LYS A 70 -0.67 -21.53 -6.15
C LYS A 70 -1.51 -20.35 -5.68
N GLU A 71 -1.12 -19.67 -4.61
CA GLU A 71 -1.83 -18.53 -4.05
C GLU A 71 -1.89 -17.38 -5.07
N ARG A 72 -0.81 -17.16 -5.81
CA ARG A 72 -0.77 -16.18 -6.91
C ARG A 72 -1.72 -16.56 -8.05
N ALA A 73 -1.82 -17.84 -8.40
CA ALA A 73 -2.78 -18.33 -9.39
C ALA A 73 -4.23 -18.15 -8.92
N GLU A 74 -4.51 -18.33 -7.62
CA GLU A 74 -5.84 -18.07 -7.04
C GLU A 74 -6.21 -16.59 -7.10
N LEU A 75 -5.28 -15.69 -6.75
CA LEU A 75 -5.48 -14.23 -6.89
C LEU A 75 -5.73 -13.83 -8.35
N ARG A 76 -4.95 -14.40 -9.28
CA ARG A 76 -5.12 -14.17 -10.72
C ARG A 76 -6.48 -14.64 -11.21
N ALA A 77 -6.87 -15.88 -10.90
CA ALA A 77 -8.15 -16.44 -11.32
C ALA A 77 -9.34 -15.62 -10.77
N ALA A 78 -9.23 -15.13 -9.54
CA ALA A 78 -10.24 -14.26 -8.96
C ALA A 78 -10.30 -12.89 -9.68
N PHE A 79 -9.16 -12.29 -10.02
CA PHE A 79 -9.14 -11.07 -10.83
C PHE A 79 -9.74 -11.30 -12.21
N ASP A 80 -9.39 -12.38 -12.90
CA ASP A 80 -9.94 -12.72 -14.22
C ASP A 80 -11.48 -12.91 -14.15
N SER A 81 -12.00 -13.46 -13.05
CA SER A 81 -13.44 -13.53 -12.77
C SER A 81 -14.07 -12.14 -12.65
N THR A 82 -13.39 -11.16 -12.04
CA THR A 82 -13.88 -9.77 -11.99
C THR A 82 -13.88 -9.10 -13.37
N VAL A 83 -12.91 -9.41 -14.22
CA VAL A 83 -12.88 -8.95 -15.63
C VAL A 83 -14.07 -9.52 -16.40
N ALA A 84 -14.47 -10.76 -16.11
CA ALA A 84 -15.67 -11.39 -16.66
C ALA A 84 -16.99 -10.84 -16.09
N GLY A 85 -16.95 -9.87 -15.16
CA GLY A 85 -18.13 -9.22 -14.58
C GLY A 85 -18.66 -9.89 -13.31
N HIS A 86 -17.90 -10.80 -12.70
CA HIS A 86 -18.27 -11.47 -11.46
C HIS A 86 -17.49 -10.89 -10.28
N GLY A 87 -18.18 -10.17 -9.38
CA GLY A 87 -17.58 -9.64 -8.17
C GLY A 87 -17.09 -10.75 -7.23
N MET A 88 -15.92 -10.55 -6.63
CA MET A 88 -15.26 -11.53 -5.76
C MET A 88 -14.90 -10.91 -4.41
N LEU A 89 -14.94 -11.73 -3.34
CA LEU A 89 -14.38 -11.40 -2.04
C LEU A 89 -13.37 -12.49 -1.66
N LEU A 90 -12.15 -12.08 -1.33
CA LEU A 90 -11.06 -12.97 -0.97
C LEU A 90 -10.59 -12.65 0.44
N CYS A 91 -10.30 -13.69 1.22
CA CYS A 91 -9.68 -13.56 2.54
C CYS A 91 -8.33 -14.27 2.53
N VAL A 92 -7.26 -13.52 2.78
CA VAL A 92 -5.91 -14.09 2.85
C VAL A 92 -5.58 -14.40 4.30
N ALA A 93 -5.64 -15.69 4.64
CA ALA A 93 -5.35 -16.19 5.98
C ALA A 93 -3.93 -16.77 6.09
N GLY A 94 -3.37 -16.75 7.30
CA GLY A 94 -2.04 -17.29 7.57
C GLY A 94 -1.39 -16.67 8.81
N GLU A 95 -0.26 -17.22 9.23
CA GLU A 95 0.42 -16.81 10.45
C GLU A 95 0.84 -15.32 10.42
N PRO A 96 0.86 -14.62 11.58
CA PRO A 96 1.42 -13.29 11.68
C PRO A 96 2.85 -13.25 11.11
N GLY A 97 3.17 -12.24 10.31
CA GLY A 97 4.51 -12.10 9.73
C GLY A 97 4.83 -12.99 8.53
N ILE A 98 3.95 -13.91 8.09
CA ILE A 98 4.20 -14.77 6.93
C ILE A 98 4.19 -14.00 5.58
N GLY A 99 4.07 -12.67 5.57
CA GLY A 99 4.09 -11.87 4.35
C GLY A 99 2.80 -11.91 3.53
N LYS A 100 1.62 -11.98 4.19
CA LYS A 100 0.31 -11.95 3.51
C LYS A 100 0.10 -10.65 2.73
N THR A 101 0.29 -9.52 3.42
CA THR A 101 0.19 -8.18 2.82
C THR A 101 1.18 -8.00 1.68
N THR A 102 2.45 -8.42 1.88
CA THR A 102 3.48 -8.38 0.84
C THR A 102 3.05 -9.17 -0.40
N HIS A 103 2.46 -10.35 -0.22
CA HIS A 103 2.03 -11.18 -1.34
C HIS A 103 0.90 -10.55 -2.15
N VAL A 104 -0.10 -9.96 -1.49
CA VAL A 104 -1.19 -9.25 -2.18
C VAL A 104 -0.66 -8.00 -2.89
N GLU A 105 0.16 -7.19 -2.22
CA GLU A 105 0.75 -5.99 -2.81
C GLU A 105 1.63 -6.29 -4.02
N ASP A 106 2.37 -7.39 -3.98
CA ASP A 106 3.14 -7.86 -5.13
C ASP A 106 2.24 -8.18 -6.31
N PHE A 107 1.15 -8.91 -6.09
CA PHE A 107 0.16 -9.20 -7.12
C PHE A 107 -0.50 -7.93 -7.68
N LEU A 108 -0.91 -7.00 -6.83
CA LEU A 108 -1.50 -5.72 -7.27
C LEU A 108 -0.53 -4.90 -8.12
N SER A 109 0.74 -4.89 -7.73
CA SER A 109 1.79 -4.20 -8.46
C SER A 109 2.14 -4.90 -9.79
N GLU A 110 1.98 -6.22 -9.87
CA GLU A 110 2.07 -6.96 -11.14
C GLU A 110 0.92 -6.59 -12.08
N LEU A 111 -0.33 -6.47 -11.59
CA LEU A 111 -1.46 -6.04 -12.42
C LEU A 111 -1.20 -4.69 -13.10
N LEU A 112 -0.63 -3.73 -12.36
CA LEU A 112 -0.26 -2.43 -12.90
C LEU A 112 0.89 -2.53 -13.91
N ALA A 113 1.91 -3.33 -13.61
CA ALA A 113 3.06 -3.53 -14.51
C ALA A 113 2.67 -4.23 -15.83
N ASP A 114 1.69 -5.14 -15.78
CA ASP A 114 1.12 -5.84 -16.94
C ASP A 114 0.18 -4.94 -17.76
N GLY A 115 -0.04 -3.68 -17.34
CA GLY A 115 -0.92 -2.72 -18.01
C GLY A 115 -2.39 -3.11 -17.95
N GLN A 116 -2.81 -3.90 -16.97
CA GLN A 116 -4.22 -4.28 -16.82
C GLN A 116 -5.04 -3.03 -16.46
N PRO A 117 -6.08 -2.69 -17.24
CA PRO A 117 -6.89 -1.51 -16.96
C PRO A 117 -7.76 -1.76 -15.73
N CYS A 118 -7.24 -1.44 -14.55
CA CYS A 118 -7.94 -1.63 -13.28
C CYS A 118 -7.74 -0.43 -12.35
N CYS A 119 -8.64 -0.26 -11.40
CA CYS A 119 -8.45 0.66 -10.30
C CYS A 119 -8.16 -0.09 -9.02
N ILE A 120 -7.19 0.41 -8.25
CA ILE A 120 -6.76 -0.21 -7.01
C ILE A 120 -6.86 0.82 -5.89
N GLY A 121 -7.69 0.54 -4.90
CA GLY A 121 -7.81 1.31 -3.66
C GLY A 121 -7.27 0.52 -2.49
N ARG A 122 -6.50 1.18 -1.62
CA ARG A 122 -5.88 0.57 -0.44
C ARG A 122 -6.33 1.26 0.84
N GLY A 123 -6.94 0.50 1.74
CA GLY A 123 -7.21 0.90 3.12
C GLY A 123 -6.30 0.13 4.07
N GLN A 124 -6.11 0.67 5.28
CA GLN A 124 -5.35 0.04 6.34
C GLN A 124 -6.28 -0.30 7.51
N CYS A 125 -6.40 -1.59 7.80
CA CYS A 125 -7.08 -2.03 9.02
C CYS A 125 -6.10 -2.04 10.20
N SER A 126 -6.15 -1.01 11.04
CA SER A 126 -5.37 -0.94 12.28
C SER A 126 -6.23 -1.24 13.51
N GLU A 127 -5.88 -2.28 14.26
CA GLU A 127 -6.50 -2.57 15.56
C GLU A 127 -6.34 -1.41 16.56
N ARG A 128 -5.28 -0.60 16.43
CA ARG A 128 -5.03 0.56 17.30
C ARG A 128 -6.04 1.70 17.07
N LEU A 129 -6.73 1.71 15.93
CA LEU A 129 -7.79 2.67 15.59
C LEU A 129 -9.20 2.04 15.70
N ALA A 130 -9.31 0.78 16.15
CA ALA A 130 -10.59 0.12 16.32
C ALA A 130 -11.45 0.89 17.36
N GLY A 131 -12.48 1.58 16.87
CA GLY A 131 -13.43 2.35 17.69
C GLY A 131 -13.45 3.85 17.42
N ALA A 132 -12.43 4.42 16.77
CA ALA A 132 -12.40 5.87 16.50
C ALA A 132 -13.19 6.26 15.23
N GLU A 133 -13.14 5.45 14.17
CA GLU A 133 -13.76 5.81 12.87
C GLU A 133 -14.22 4.57 12.08
N ALA A 134 -15.52 4.26 12.13
CA ALA A 134 -16.12 3.03 11.55
C ALA A 134 -15.97 2.88 10.01
N TYR A 135 -15.45 3.89 9.32
CA TYR A 135 -15.28 3.92 7.87
C TYR A 135 -13.86 4.27 7.42
N LEU A 136 -12.90 4.41 8.33
CA LEU A 136 -11.55 4.86 7.99
C LEU A 136 -10.87 4.00 6.91
N PRO A 137 -10.88 2.65 6.97
CA PRO A 137 -10.28 1.85 5.90
C PRO A 137 -10.92 2.12 4.53
N TRP A 138 -12.22 2.43 4.49
CA TRP A 138 -12.92 2.82 3.26
C TRP A 138 -12.49 4.22 2.80
N LEU A 139 -12.37 5.18 3.70
CA LEU A 139 -11.90 6.53 3.35
C LEU A 139 -10.49 6.50 2.77
N GLU A 140 -9.57 5.75 3.38
CA GLU A 140 -8.21 5.53 2.88
C GLU A 140 -8.20 4.84 1.52
N ALA A 141 -9.04 3.81 1.32
CA ALA A 141 -9.15 3.13 0.03
C ALA A 141 -9.68 4.06 -1.07
N LEU A 142 -10.68 4.90 -0.75
CA LEU A 142 -11.22 5.89 -1.67
C LEU A 142 -10.22 7.01 -1.96
N GLU A 143 -9.45 7.44 -0.96
CA GLU A 143 -8.36 8.40 -1.12
C GLU A 143 -7.28 7.85 -2.05
N SER A 144 -6.87 6.59 -1.84
CA SER A 144 -5.92 5.87 -2.67
C SER A 144 -6.38 5.84 -4.13
N LEU A 145 -7.67 5.61 -4.41
CA LEU A 145 -8.22 5.66 -5.76
C LEU A 145 -8.15 7.06 -6.38
N LEU A 146 -8.26 8.12 -5.58
CA LEU A 146 -8.10 9.50 -6.02
C LEU A 146 -6.64 9.90 -6.24
N GLN A 147 -5.66 9.08 -5.86
CA GLN A 147 -4.23 9.32 -6.15
C GLN A 147 -3.69 8.43 -7.27
N GLY A 148 -4.44 7.40 -7.70
CA GLY A 148 -4.04 6.48 -8.75
C GLY A 148 -4.32 6.97 -10.18
N GLU A 149 -3.95 6.14 -11.17
CA GLU A 149 -4.18 6.40 -12.60
C GLU A 149 -5.66 6.62 -12.96
N CYS A 150 -6.55 6.08 -12.13
CA CYS A 150 -7.99 6.19 -12.24
C CYS A 150 -8.59 7.52 -11.76
N ARG A 151 -7.77 8.46 -11.25
CA ARG A 151 -8.21 9.65 -10.50
C ARG A 151 -9.38 10.39 -11.12
N GLU A 152 -9.29 10.79 -12.40
CA GLU A 152 -10.29 11.69 -12.99
C GLU A 152 -11.68 11.06 -13.09
N SER A 153 -11.74 9.82 -13.58
CA SER A 153 -12.98 9.07 -13.74
C SER A 153 -13.56 8.65 -12.39
N VAL A 154 -12.71 8.26 -11.42
CA VAL A 154 -13.14 7.99 -10.04
C VAL A 154 -13.69 9.26 -9.39
N ALA A 155 -12.99 10.38 -9.47
CA ALA A 155 -13.42 11.64 -8.86
C ALA A 155 -14.76 12.10 -9.45
N ARG A 156 -14.95 11.96 -10.77
CA ARG A 156 -16.21 12.30 -11.43
C ARG A 156 -17.36 11.39 -10.98
N ALA A 157 -17.13 10.08 -10.95
CA ALA A 157 -18.13 9.11 -10.49
C ALA A 157 -18.50 9.34 -9.02
N MET A 158 -17.51 9.60 -8.16
CA MET A 158 -17.73 9.84 -6.74
C MET A 158 -18.50 11.14 -6.48
N LYS A 159 -18.18 12.24 -7.18
CA LYS A 159 -18.95 13.50 -7.11
C LYS A 159 -20.43 13.30 -7.45
N LEU A 160 -20.72 12.44 -8.42
CA LEU A 160 -22.07 12.25 -8.94
C LEU A 160 -22.88 11.24 -8.10
N MET A 161 -22.27 10.10 -7.75
CA MET A 161 -22.94 8.95 -7.12
C MET A 161 -22.79 8.93 -5.59
N ALA A 162 -21.71 9.50 -5.07
CA ALA A 162 -21.34 9.46 -3.67
C ALA A 162 -20.81 10.82 -3.16
N PRO A 163 -21.60 11.90 -3.29
CA PRO A 163 -21.15 13.26 -2.95
C PRO A 163 -20.77 13.41 -1.47
N THR A 164 -21.42 12.64 -0.57
CA THR A 164 -21.08 12.64 0.86
C THR A 164 -19.68 12.10 1.09
N TRP A 165 -19.36 10.96 0.46
CA TRP A 165 -18.02 10.37 0.49
C TRP A 165 -16.97 11.28 -0.14
N TYR A 166 -17.28 11.90 -1.29
CA TYR A 166 -16.36 12.83 -1.95
C TYR A 166 -15.96 14.00 -1.03
N HIS A 167 -16.92 14.56 -0.28
CA HIS A 167 -16.66 15.64 0.66
C HIS A 167 -15.71 15.21 1.81
N TRP A 168 -15.78 13.94 2.23
CA TRP A 168 -14.95 13.40 3.30
C TRP A 168 -13.54 13.04 2.82
N VAL A 169 -13.40 12.53 1.60
CA VAL A 169 -12.14 12.02 1.07
C VAL A 169 -11.24 13.14 0.53
N VAL A 170 -11.80 14.19 -0.08
CA VAL A 170 -11.01 15.26 -0.71
C VAL A 170 -10.09 16.03 0.25
N PRO A 171 -10.52 16.42 1.45
CA PRO A 171 -9.63 17.08 2.41
C PRO A 171 -8.41 16.23 2.77
N LEU A 172 -8.60 14.91 2.92
CA LEU A 172 -7.53 13.94 3.19
C LEU A 172 -6.53 13.91 2.02
N ALA A 173 -7.06 13.76 0.80
CA ALA A 173 -6.27 13.72 -0.43
C ALA A 173 -5.46 15.00 -0.72
N ALA A 174 -5.86 16.13 -0.13
CA ALA A 174 -5.21 17.43 -0.28
C ALA A 174 -4.07 17.68 0.73
N GLY A 175 -3.76 16.71 1.61
CA GLY A 175 -2.69 16.84 2.61
C GLY A 175 -3.08 17.65 3.84
N ASN A 176 -4.37 17.98 3.99
CA ASN A 176 -4.89 18.45 5.26
C ASN A 176 -5.11 17.20 6.11
N GLY A 177 -4.32 17.02 7.17
CA GLY A 177 -4.35 15.83 8.04
C GLY A 177 -5.76 15.43 8.50
N PRO A 178 -5.94 14.21 9.05
CA PRO A 178 -7.24 13.56 9.25
C PRO A 178 -8.16 14.44 10.07
N SER A 179 -8.95 15.21 9.35
CA SER A 179 -10.01 16.05 9.87
C SER A 179 -11.23 15.46 9.21
N ALA A 180 -11.85 14.47 9.85
CA ALA A 180 -13.25 14.19 9.58
C ALA A 180 -13.97 15.55 9.52
N PRO A 181 -14.82 15.80 8.52
CA PRO A 181 -15.46 17.11 8.38
C PRO A 181 -16.08 17.47 9.73
N ALA A 182 -15.80 18.69 10.20
CA ALA A 182 -16.25 19.16 11.50
C ALA A 182 -17.74 18.79 11.64
N ALA A 183 -18.11 18.14 12.75
CA ALA A 183 -19.45 17.57 12.96
C ALA A 183 -20.61 18.57 12.74
N ALA A 184 -20.30 19.87 12.66
CA ALA A 184 -21.22 20.96 12.35
C ALA A 184 -21.65 21.06 10.87
N ASP A 185 -20.85 20.57 9.91
CA ASP A 185 -21.12 20.65 8.46
C ASP A 185 -21.46 19.28 7.83
N ALA A 186 -21.45 18.20 8.63
CA ALA A 186 -21.81 16.87 8.15
C ALA A 186 -23.32 16.83 7.83
N PRO A 187 -23.74 16.62 6.56
CA PRO A 187 -25.15 16.46 6.24
C PRO A 187 -25.68 15.26 7.02
N VAL A 188 -26.81 15.38 7.74
CA VAL A 188 -27.42 14.31 8.57
C VAL A 188 -27.13 12.92 7.99
N LEU A 189 -26.11 12.26 8.56
CA LEU A 189 -25.52 11.06 7.98
C LEU A 189 -26.35 9.87 8.42
N SER A 190 -27.36 9.50 7.63
CA SER A 190 -27.92 8.16 7.76
C SER A 190 -26.88 7.15 7.26
N PRO A 191 -26.49 6.14 8.05
CA PRO A 191 -25.65 5.04 7.61
C PRO A 191 -26.19 4.37 6.33
N GLU A 192 -27.51 4.34 6.16
CA GLU A 192 -28.19 3.78 4.99
C GLU A 192 -27.92 4.61 3.73
N ARG A 193 -27.86 5.95 3.87
CA ARG A 193 -27.49 6.84 2.77
C ARG A 193 -26.04 6.61 2.36
N MET A 194 -25.12 6.56 3.33
CA MET A 194 -23.70 6.33 3.04
C MET A 194 -23.48 4.98 2.36
N LYS A 195 -24.13 3.92 2.84
CA LYS A 195 -24.13 2.60 2.20
C LYS A 195 -24.63 2.67 0.75
N ARG A 196 -25.78 3.32 0.51
CA ARG A 196 -26.37 3.44 -0.83
C ARG A 196 -25.47 4.22 -1.78
N GLU A 197 -24.89 5.32 -1.32
CA GLU A 197 -23.93 6.12 -2.11
C GLU A 197 -22.69 5.32 -2.48
N LEU A 198 -22.09 4.61 -1.52
CA LEU A 198 -20.92 3.76 -1.77
C LEU A 198 -21.24 2.65 -2.78
N CYS A 199 -22.39 1.98 -2.62
CA CYS A 199 -22.83 0.95 -3.57
C CYS A 199 -23.01 1.51 -4.98
N ALA A 200 -23.69 2.66 -5.13
CA ALA A 200 -23.91 3.28 -6.43
C ALA A 200 -22.59 3.69 -7.10
N PHE A 201 -21.67 4.25 -6.32
CA PHE A 201 -20.33 4.59 -6.79
C PHE A 201 -19.54 3.37 -7.26
N VAL A 202 -19.46 2.31 -6.43
CA VAL A 202 -18.74 1.08 -6.78
C VAL A 202 -19.33 0.46 -8.05
N GLN A 203 -20.65 0.34 -8.13
CA GLN A 203 -21.33 -0.18 -9.33
C GLN A 203 -20.97 0.63 -10.58
N ASN A 204 -21.01 1.96 -10.51
CA ASN A 204 -20.67 2.81 -11.64
C ASN A 204 -19.21 2.67 -12.07
N VAL A 205 -18.27 2.62 -11.12
CA VAL A 205 -16.83 2.43 -11.45
C VAL A 205 -16.60 1.06 -12.08
N THR A 206 -17.21 0.01 -11.53
CA THR A 206 -17.05 -1.37 -12.04
C THR A 206 -17.64 -1.60 -13.43
N GLN A 207 -18.57 -0.75 -13.89
CA GLN A 207 -19.06 -0.79 -15.27
C GLN A 207 -18.01 -0.31 -16.29
N LEU A 208 -17.04 0.49 -15.86
CA LEU A 208 -16.01 1.04 -16.74
C LEU A 208 -14.74 0.17 -16.76
N ARG A 209 -14.38 -0.40 -15.61
CA ARG A 209 -13.17 -1.21 -15.42
C ARG A 209 -13.21 -1.99 -14.10
N PRO A 210 -12.46 -3.10 -14.00
CA PRO A 210 -12.24 -3.80 -12.75
C PRO A 210 -11.80 -2.87 -11.61
N LEU A 211 -12.41 -3.04 -10.43
CA LEU A 211 -12.06 -2.34 -9.20
C LEU A 211 -11.58 -3.36 -8.18
N VAL A 212 -10.39 -3.14 -7.64
CA VAL A 212 -9.81 -3.91 -6.54
C VAL A 212 -9.71 -3.02 -5.31
N LEU A 213 -10.28 -3.47 -4.20
CA LEU A 213 -10.15 -2.84 -2.89
C LEU A 213 -9.40 -3.80 -1.97
N PHE A 214 -8.32 -3.33 -1.38
CA PHE A 214 -7.48 -4.09 -0.45
C PHE A 214 -7.45 -3.39 0.91
N PHE A 215 -7.54 -4.16 1.99
CA PHE A 215 -7.74 -3.69 3.37
C PHE A 215 -6.83 -4.43 4.36
#